data_AF-A0A6G6CWJ4-F1
#
_entry.id   AF-A0A6G6CWJ4-F1
#
_cell.length_a   1.000
_cell.length_b   1.000
_cell.length_c   1.000
_cell.angle_alpha   90.00
_cell.angle_beta   90.00
_cell.angle_gamma   90.00
#
_symmetry.space_group_name_H-M   'P 1'
#
loop_
_entity.id
_entity.type
_entity.pdbx_description
1 polymer ?
#
loop_
_entity_poly.entity_id
_entity_poly.type
_entity_poly.pdbx_seq_one_letter_code
_entity_poly.pdbx_strand_id
1 'polypeptide(L)'
;TNSDTDKIPFHPYHSYKDTLMLSIFISLMLITISLAPNIFNDPENFSKANPMVTPQHIKPEWYFLFAYGILRSIPNKLGGTLALILSVSILISMPFTHTSYTRSMTFRPL
;
A
#
# COMPACT_ATOMS: atom_id res chain seq x y z
N THR A 1 6.52 -18.78 18.34
CA THR A 1 7.18 -20.08 18.15
C THR A 1 8.61 -19.80 17.77
N ASN A 2 9.56 -20.44 18.45
CA ASN A 2 10.97 -20.35 18.06
C ASN A 2 11.18 -21.31 16.88
N SER A 3 11.63 -20.81 15.73
CA SER A 3 11.89 -21.62 14.52
C SER A 3 13.33 -22.15 14.47
N ASP A 4 14.13 -21.98 15.53
CA ASP A 4 15.54 -22.35 15.57
C ASP A 4 15.78 -23.85 15.29
N THR A 5 14.82 -24.72 15.62
CA THR A 5 14.92 -26.17 15.40
C THR A 5 14.84 -26.56 13.93
N ASP A 6 14.18 -25.74 13.10
CA ASP A 6 13.81 -26.09 11.72
C ASP A 6 14.45 -25.11 10.71
N LYS A 7 15.59 -24.51 11.07
CA LYS A 7 16.31 -23.58 10.20
C LYS A 7 16.94 -24.31 9.02
N ILE A 8 16.70 -23.77 7.83
CA ILE A 8 17.38 -24.17 6.58
C ILE A 8 18.33 -23.04 6.13
N PRO A 9 19.40 -23.36 5.37
CA PRO A 9 20.29 -22.32 4.85
C PRO A 9 19.54 -21.41 3.87
N PHE A 10 19.92 -20.14 3.81
CA PHE A 10 19.28 -19.16 2.92
C PHE A 10 19.43 -19.55 1.45
N HIS A 11 20.65 -19.90 1.02
CA HIS A 11 20.91 -20.48 -0.29
C HIS A 11 20.97 -22.02 -0.18
N PRO A 12 20.32 -22.76 -1.10
CA PRO A 12 19.65 -22.32 -2.33
C PRO A 12 18.16 -21.97 -2.16
N TYR A 13 17.55 -22.31 -1.02
CA TYR A 13 16.10 -22.36 -0.86
C TYR A 13 15.40 -20.99 -1.02
N HIS A 14 15.78 -20.00 -0.21
CA HIS A 14 15.19 -18.68 -0.27
C HIS A 14 15.63 -17.93 -1.53
N SER A 15 16.88 -18.14 -1.98
CA SER A 15 17.37 -17.55 -3.23
C SER A 15 16.49 -17.93 -4.42
N TYR A 16 16.20 -19.22 -4.64
CA TYR A 16 15.36 -19.63 -5.76
C TYR A 16 13.92 -19.16 -5.62
N LYS A 17 13.36 -19.20 -4.40
CA LYS A 17 12.03 -18.63 -4.12
C LYS A 17 11.97 -17.15 -4.50
N ASP A 18 12.95 -16.36 -4.11
CA ASP A 18 12.99 -14.92 -4.37
C ASP A 18 13.18 -14.63 -5.87
N THR A 19 14.02 -15.40 -6.58
CA THR A 19 14.15 -15.26 -8.03
C THR A 19 12.86 -15.56 -8.79
N LEU A 20 12.06 -16.53 -8.31
CA LEU A 20 10.76 -16.84 -8.89
C LEU A 20 9.76 -15.72 -8.62
N MET A 21 9.72 -15.17 -7.40
CA MET A 21 8.85 -14.02 -7.11
C MET A 21 9.23 -12.79 -7.94
N LEU A 22 10.53 -12.55 -8.15
CA LEU A 22 11.02 -11.46 -8.98
C LEU A 22 10.65 -11.65 -10.46
N SER A 23 10.76 -12.86 -11.01
CA SER A 23 10.39 -13.12 -12.41
C SER A 23 8.88 -12.93 -12.65
N ILE A 24 8.04 -13.32 -11.69
CA ILE A 24 6.60 -13.05 -11.72
C ILE A 24 6.34 -11.54 -11.67
N PHE A 25 7.01 -10.80 -10.77
CA PHE A 25 6.85 -9.36 -10.67
C PHE A 25 7.23 -8.64 -11.98
N ILE A 26 8.39 -8.97 -12.56
CA ILE A 26 8.86 -8.37 -13.82
C ILE A 26 7.90 -8.71 -14.97
N SER A 27 7.44 -9.96 -15.07
CA SER A 27 6.52 -10.34 -16.14
C SER A 27 5.19 -9.59 -16.05
N LEU A 28 4.61 -9.44 -14.84
CA LEU A 28 3.41 -8.64 -14.62
C LEU A 28 3.63 -7.17 -15.01
N MET A 29 4.77 -6.58 -14.61
CA MET A 29 5.12 -5.22 -14.95
C MET A 29 5.22 -5.03 -16.47
N LEU A 30 5.93 -5.93 -17.17
CA LEU A 30 6.06 -5.89 -18.63
C LEU A 30 4.72 -6.02 -19.34
N ILE A 31 3.83 -6.90 -18.85
CA ILE A 31 2.47 -7.03 -19.37
C ILE A 31 1.70 -5.70 -19.23
N THR A 32 1.75 -5.06 -18.05
CA THR A 32 1.04 -3.80 -17.83
C THR A 32 1.56 -2.67 -18.73
N ILE A 33 2.88 -2.51 -18.84
CA ILE A 33 3.49 -1.45 -19.66
C ILE A 33 3.23 -1.69 -21.15
N SER A 34 3.28 -2.95 -21.61
CA SER A 34 3.18 -3.27 -23.04
C SER A 34 1.75 -3.29 -23.55
N LEU A 35 0.80 -3.79 -22.75
CA LEU A 35 -0.59 -3.97 -23.19
C LEU A 35 -1.53 -2.84 -22.74
N ALA A 36 -1.28 -2.22 -21.58
CA ALA A 36 -2.18 -1.22 -21.00
C ALA A 36 -1.43 -0.15 -20.18
N PRO A 37 -0.52 0.64 -20.81
CA PRO A 37 0.37 1.55 -20.10
C PRO A 37 -0.36 2.64 -19.29
N ASN A 38 -1.60 2.96 -19.66
CA ASN A 38 -2.39 4.03 -19.05
C ASN A 38 -3.47 3.53 -18.09
N ILE A 39 -3.53 2.23 -17.77
CA ILE A 39 -4.61 1.67 -16.93
C ILE A 39 -4.67 2.29 -15.53
N PHE A 40 -3.54 2.74 -14.99
CA PHE A 40 -3.44 3.35 -13.67
C PHE A 40 -3.39 4.89 -13.69
N ASN A 41 -3.38 5.50 -14.88
CA ASN A 41 -3.28 6.94 -15.05
C ASN A 41 -4.66 7.58 -15.19
N ASP A 42 -4.79 8.82 -14.69
CA ASP A 42 -5.99 9.61 -14.91
C ASP A 42 -5.92 10.30 -16.29
N PRO A 43 -6.96 10.19 -17.14
CA PRO A 43 -7.01 10.91 -18.42
C PRO A 43 -6.86 12.44 -18.27
N GLU A 44 -7.27 13.03 -17.14
CA GLU A 44 -7.15 14.48 -16.91
C GLU A 44 -5.67 14.94 -16.89
N ASN A 45 -4.73 14.06 -16.51
CA ASN A 45 -3.29 14.36 -16.45
C ASN A 45 -2.61 14.48 -17.83
N PHE A 46 -3.29 14.12 -18.93
CA PHE A 46 -2.77 14.36 -20.29
C PHE A 46 -3.03 15.79 -20.78
N SER A 47 -3.90 16.54 -20.09
CA SER A 47 -4.13 17.95 -20.38
C SER A 47 -3.05 18.84 -19.74
N LYS A 48 -2.75 20.00 -20.36
CA LYS A 48 -1.81 20.96 -19.77
C LYS A 48 -2.41 21.57 -18.49
N ALA A 49 -1.59 21.72 -17.46
CA ALA A 49 -2.02 22.33 -16.21
C ALA A 49 -2.55 23.77 -16.42
N ASN A 50 -3.73 24.04 -15.87
CA ASN A 50 -4.33 25.38 -15.85
C ASN A 50 -4.59 25.79 -14.39
N PRO A 51 -3.85 26.76 -13.83
CA PRO A 51 -4.00 27.16 -12.43
C PRO A 51 -5.35 27.83 -12.13
N MET A 52 -6.07 28.31 -13.15
CA MET A 52 -7.36 29.01 -12.98
C MET A 52 -8.56 28.06 -13.01
N VAL A 53 -8.37 26.78 -13.37
CA VAL A 53 -9.48 25.82 -13.56
C VAL A 53 -9.14 24.50 -12.90
N THR A 54 -9.97 24.08 -11.95
CA THR A 54 -9.93 22.72 -11.39
C THR A 54 -10.87 21.80 -12.19
N PRO A 55 -10.42 20.63 -12.64
CA PRO A 55 -11.29 19.65 -13.28
C PRO A 55 -12.44 19.20 -12.37
N GLN A 56 -13.58 18.83 -12.96
CA GLN A 56 -14.78 18.46 -12.22
C GLN A 56 -14.61 17.13 -11.45
N HIS A 57 -13.85 16.17 -11.99
CA HIS A 57 -13.70 14.84 -11.43
C HIS A 57 -12.32 14.61 -10.79
N ILE A 58 -11.72 15.67 -10.22
CA ILE A 58 -10.39 15.60 -9.61
C ILE A 58 -10.32 14.56 -8.48
N LYS A 59 -9.38 13.63 -8.63
CA LYS A 59 -9.06 12.59 -7.65
C LYS A 59 -7.54 12.36 -7.64
N PRO A 60 -6.99 11.92 -6.50
CA PRO A 60 -5.58 11.52 -6.46
C PRO A 60 -5.40 10.16 -7.12
N GLU A 61 -4.13 9.76 -7.25
CA GLU A 61 -3.76 8.43 -7.71
C GLU A 61 -4.36 7.33 -6.82
N TRP A 62 -4.54 6.15 -7.41
CA TRP A 62 -5.28 5.04 -6.79
C TRP A 62 -4.70 4.62 -5.42
N TYR A 63 -3.39 4.66 -5.25
CA TYR A 63 -2.71 4.29 -4.01
C TYR A 63 -2.88 5.32 -2.88
N PHE A 64 -3.34 6.55 -3.18
CA PHE A 64 -3.67 7.58 -2.19
C PHE A 64 -5.16 7.65 -1.84
N LEU A 65 -6.02 6.89 -2.52
CA LEU A 65 -7.47 6.95 -2.32
C LEU A 65 -7.90 6.66 -0.87
N PHE A 66 -7.20 5.77 -0.16
CA PHE A 66 -7.51 5.46 1.25
C PHE A 66 -7.32 6.71 2.14
N ALA A 67 -6.19 7.41 1.98
CA ALA A 67 -5.86 8.60 2.76
C ALA A 67 -6.77 9.77 2.40
N TYR A 68 -7.10 9.91 1.11
CA TYR A 68 -8.05 10.90 0.62
C TYR A 68 -9.46 10.70 1.17
N GLY A 69 -9.91 9.45 1.28
CA GLY A 69 -11.18 9.10 1.91
C GLY A 69 -11.22 9.53 3.38
N ILE A 70 -10.13 9.32 4.13
CA ILE A 70 -10.00 9.76 5.53
C ILE A 70 -9.99 11.29 5.63
N LEU A 71 -9.28 11.98 4.73
CA LEU A 71 -9.22 13.45 4.73
C LEU A 71 -10.61 14.08 4.49
N ARG A 72 -11.40 13.52 3.56
CA ARG A 72 -12.73 14.03 3.19
C ARG A 72 -13.84 13.65 4.16
N SER A 73 -13.65 12.63 4.99
CA SER A 73 -14.67 12.21 5.96
C SER A 73 -14.81 13.18 7.13
N ILE A 74 -13.81 14.03 7.38
CA ILE A 74 -13.79 15.01 8.47
C ILE A 74 -14.08 16.41 7.91
N PRO A 75 -15.23 17.03 8.21
CA PRO A 75 -15.59 18.38 7.74
C PRO A 75 -14.86 19.48 8.53
N ASN A 76 -13.56 19.31 8.79
CA ASN A 76 -12.69 20.28 9.45
C ASN A 76 -11.29 20.24 8.83
N LYS A 77 -10.76 21.42 8.44
CA LYS A 77 -9.45 21.53 7.77
C LYS A 77 -8.29 20.99 8.63
N LEU A 78 -8.27 21.34 9.91
CA LEU A 78 -7.22 20.88 10.85
C LEU A 78 -7.46 19.42 11.25
N GLY A 79 -8.70 19.03 11.52
CA GLY A 79 -9.04 17.66 11.90
C GLY A 79 -8.71 16.65 10.80
N GLY A 80 -9.06 16.96 9.54
CA GLY A 80 -8.76 16.09 8.40
C GLY A 80 -7.26 15.94 8.15
N THR A 81 -6.49 17.02 8.27
CA THR A 81 -5.02 16.95 8.10
C THR A 81 -4.34 16.15 9.20
N LEU A 82 -4.77 16.31 10.46
CA LEU A 82 -4.30 15.46 11.57
C LEU A 82 -4.67 13.99 11.35
N ALA A 83 -5.90 13.68 10.95
CA ALA A 83 -6.33 12.31 10.70
C ALA A 83 -5.55 11.64 9.56
N LEU A 84 -5.21 12.39 8.51
CA LEU A 84 -4.36 11.89 7.42
C LEU A 84 -2.96 11.50 7.93
N ILE A 85 -2.32 12.34 8.73
CA ILE A 85 -1.02 12.01 9.35
C ILE A 85 -1.15 10.79 10.25
N LEU A 86 -2.19 10.76 11.09
CA LEU A 86 -2.46 9.65 12.00
C LEU A 86 -2.74 8.33 11.28
N SER A 87 -3.34 8.37 10.08
CA SER A 87 -3.64 7.16 9.29
C SER A 87 -2.39 6.34 8.94
N VAL A 88 -1.24 7.00 8.82
CA VAL A 88 0.05 6.35 8.57
C VAL A 88 0.81 6.13 9.88
N SER A 89 0.84 7.12 10.78
CA SER A 89 1.60 7.02 12.03
C SER A 89 1.05 5.97 12.99
N ILE A 90 -0.24 5.61 12.91
CA ILE A 90 -0.85 4.56 13.73
C ILE A 90 -0.17 3.19 13.55
N LEU A 91 0.53 2.95 12.43
CA LEU A 91 1.31 1.72 12.25
C LEU A 91 2.41 1.57 13.30
N ILE A 92 2.94 2.68 13.81
CA ILE A 92 3.98 2.68 14.86
C ILE A 92 3.41 2.24 16.21
N SER A 93 2.10 2.42 16.46
CA SER A 93 1.49 2.01 17.73
C SER A 93 1.20 0.51 17.81
N MET A 94 1.21 -0.23 16.68
CA MET A 94 0.90 -1.66 16.63
C MET A 94 1.58 -2.54 17.70
N PRO A 95 2.91 -2.47 17.93
CA PRO A 95 3.57 -3.30 18.94
C PRO A 95 3.11 -2.97 20.37
N PHE A 96 2.72 -1.72 20.65
CA PHE A 96 2.28 -1.28 21.97
C PHE A 96 0.82 -1.65 22.27
N THR A 97 0.00 -1.79 21.22
CA THR A 97 -1.42 -2.17 21.35
C THR A 97 -1.65 -3.67 21.26
N HIS A 98 -0.60 -4.48 21.07
CA HIS A 98 -0.72 -5.93 20.95
C HIS A 98 -1.00 -6.59 22.30
N THR A 99 -2.23 -7.05 22.51
CA THR A 99 -2.69 -7.63 23.79
C THR A 99 -2.67 -9.15 23.85
N SER A 100 -2.52 -9.86 22.73
CA SER A 100 -2.54 -11.32 22.74
C SER A 100 -1.22 -11.92 23.20
N TYR A 101 -1.31 -13.08 23.85
CA TYR A 101 -0.15 -13.89 24.20
C TYR A 101 0.48 -14.61 23.00
N THR A 102 -0.29 -14.78 21.93
CA THR A 102 0.17 -15.37 20.66
C THR A 102 0.56 -14.27 19.67
N ARG A 103 1.72 -14.42 19.01
CA ARG A 103 2.25 -13.43 18.05
C ARG A 103 1.51 -13.42 16.71
N SER A 104 1.05 -14.57 16.24
CA SER A 104 0.42 -14.73 14.92
C SER A 104 -1.11 -14.67 15.03
N MET A 105 -1.76 -14.14 13.99
CA MET A 105 -3.22 -14.23 13.83
C MET A 105 -3.70 -15.60 13.35
N THR A 106 -2.81 -16.50 12.91
CA THR A 106 -3.19 -17.83 12.35
C THR A 106 -4.04 -18.68 13.29
N PHE A 107 -3.90 -18.51 14.61
CA PHE A 107 -4.68 -19.23 15.63
C PHE A 107 -5.58 -18.29 16.45
N ARG A 108 -5.96 -17.15 15.86
CA ARG A 108 -6.85 -16.16 16.46
C ARG A 108 -8.03 -15.94 15.51
N PRO A 109 -9.14 -16.68 15.68
CA PRO A 109 -10.29 -16.62 14.75
C PRO A 109 -11.06 -15.29 14.80
N LEU A 110 -10.84 -14.48 15.83
CA LEU A 110 -11.35 -13.13 16.01
C LEU A 110 -10.19 -12.13 15.89
#